data_AF-A0A3D4Z4G2-F1
#
_entry.id   AF-A0A3D4Z4G2-F1
#
_cell.length_a   1.000
_cell.length_b   1.000
_cell.length_c   1.000
_cell.angle_alpha   90.00
_cell.angle_beta   90.00
_cell.angle_gamma   90.00
#
_symmetry.space_group_name_H-M   'P 1'
#
loop_
_entity.id
_entity.type
_entity.pdbx_description
1 polymer ?
#
loop_
_entity_poly.entity_id
_entity_poly.type
_entity_poly.pdbx_seq_one_letter_code
_entity_poly.pdbx_strand_id
1 'polypeptide(L)'
;MFELRNRIEEPGVEITLLQQSLPTESDFQTPFFTALEEAIRRHDPEAIVVPYLSPGATDSRFFRAKGSVAYGIIPLLMAPEDLGGLHGKNERIPVKELQRGKAVLWDLVNSLQAAPASGESGK
;
A
#
# COMPACT_ATOMS: atom_id res chain seq x y z
N MET A 1 3.31 0.44 -24.51
CA MET A 1 3.02 1.39 -25.61
C MET A 1 3.42 0.89 -26.98
N PHE A 2 4.65 0.38 -27.17
CA PHE A 2 5.10 -0.16 -28.45
C PHE A 2 4.17 -1.26 -28.99
N GLU A 3 3.79 -2.22 -28.15
CA GLU A 3 2.87 -3.29 -28.57
C GLU A 3 1.47 -2.82 -28.97
N LEU A 4 0.92 -1.78 -28.34
CA LEU A 4 -0.43 -1.29 -28.66
C LEU A 4 -0.46 -0.57 -30.01
N ARG A 5 0.56 0.26 -30.29
CA ARG A 5 0.67 0.93 -31.59
C ARG A 5 0.87 -0.07 -32.72
N ASN A 6 1.68 -1.10 -32.51
CA ASN A 6 1.92 -2.12 -33.53
C ASN A 6 0.71 -3.03 -33.80
N ARG A 7 -0.25 -3.11 -32.86
CA ARG A 7 -1.47 -3.93 -33.02
C ARG A 7 -2.64 -3.15 -33.60
N ILE A 8 -2.61 -1.83 -33.55
CA ILE A 8 -3.69 -0.96 -34.02
C ILE A 8 -3.12 -0.11 -35.16
N GLU A 9 -3.12 -0.68 -36.36
CA GLU A 9 -2.72 -0.03 -37.62
C GLU A 9 -3.95 0.48 -38.40
N GLU A 10 -5.08 0.75 -37.73
CA GLU A 10 -6.29 1.21 -38.41
C GLU A 10 -6.17 2.67 -38.90
N PRO A 11 -6.46 2.94 -40.19
CA PRO A 11 -6.48 4.30 -40.71
C PRO A 11 -7.48 5.19 -39.93
N GLY A 12 -7.01 6.34 -39.45
CA GLY A 12 -7.84 7.34 -38.76
C GLY A 12 -7.86 7.22 -37.23
N VAL A 13 -7.15 6.26 -36.63
CA VAL A 13 -6.99 6.16 -35.18
C VAL A 13 -5.68 6.81 -34.73
N GLU A 14 -5.74 7.79 -33.83
CA GLU A 14 -4.58 8.38 -33.16
C GLU A 14 -4.43 7.84 -31.73
N ILE A 15 -3.25 7.32 -31.39
CA ILE A 15 -2.92 6.86 -30.04
C ILE A 15 -1.98 7.87 -29.37
N THR A 16 -2.40 8.41 -28.24
CA THR A 16 -1.61 9.35 -27.44
C THR A 16 -1.49 8.86 -26.01
N LEU A 17 -0.27 8.85 -25.48
CA LEU A 17 -0.03 8.53 -24.07
C LEU A 17 -0.30 9.77 -23.23
N LEU A 18 -1.35 9.73 -22.41
CA LEU A 18 -1.67 10.84 -21.50
C LEU A 18 -0.89 10.75 -20.19
N GLN A 19 -0.78 9.54 -19.62
CA GLN A 19 -0.11 9.32 -18.34
C GLN A 19 0.48 7.91 -18.28
N GLN A 20 1.67 7.82 -17.69
CA GLN A 20 2.31 6.55 -17.33
C GLN A 20 2.95 6.69 -15.96
N SER A 21 2.94 5.61 -15.19
CA SER A 21 3.73 5.49 -13.96
C SER A 21 4.46 4.16 -14.00
N LEU A 22 5.73 4.16 -13.60
CA LEU A 22 6.49 2.93 -13.44
C LEU A 22 6.04 2.17 -12.19
N PRO A 23 6.13 0.83 -12.18
CA PRO A 23 5.96 0.07 -10.95
C PRO A 23 6.99 0.52 -9.92
N THR A 24 6.60 0.55 -8.66
CA THR A 24 7.50 0.92 -7.56
C THR A 24 7.18 0.07 -6.35
N GLU A 25 8.21 -0.26 -5.58
CA GLU A 25 8.12 -1.08 -4.38
C GLU A 25 9.09 -0.55 -3.31
N SER A 26 8.82 -0.90 -2.06
CA SER A 26 9.80 -0.79 -0.99
C SER A 26 10.20 -2.20 -0.60
N ASP A 27 11.47 -2.42 -0.26
CA ASP A 27 11.92 -3.64 0.40
C ASP A 27 11.09 -3.86 1.68
N PHE A 28 10.82 -5.09 2.09
CA PHE A 28 10.13 -5.40 3.34
C PHE A 28 11.10 -5.70 4.49
N GLN A 29 12.40 -5.79 4.24
CA GLN A 29 13.44 -5.90 5.26
C GLN A 29 13.77 -4.53 5.88
N THR A 30 12.77 -3.87 6.48
CA THR A 30 12.94 -2.54 7.09
C THR A 30 12.38 -2.48 8.51
N PRO A 31 12.90 -1.56 9.36
CA PRO A 31 12.32 -1.32 10.69
C PRO A 31 10.83 -0.94 10.64
N PHE A 32 10.39 -0.27 9.58
CA PHE A 32 8.98 0.09 9.44
C PHE A 32 8.11 -1.15 9.18
N PHE A 33 8.57 -2.10 8.36
CA PHE A 33 7.82 -3.35 8.16
C PHE A 33 7.74 -4.17 9.45
N THR A 34 8.83 -4.24 10.22
CA THR A 34 8.86 -4.90 11.54
C THR A 34 7.88 -4.23 12.52
N ALA A 35 7.86 -2.90 12.60
CA ALA A 35 6.91 -2.18 13.45
C ALA A 35 5.45 -2.42 13.03
N LEU A 36 5.19 -2.53 11.72
CA LEU A 36 3.88 -2.88 11.18
C LEU A 36 3.45 -4.29 11.61
N GLU A 37 4.36 -5.26 11.53
CA GLU A 37 4.13 -6.63 11.98
C GLU A 37 3.82 -6.70 13.49
N GLU A 38 4.60 -6.00 14.31
CA GLU A 38 4.37 -5.92 15.76
C GLU A 38 3.06 -5.23 16.13
N ALA A 39 2.72 -4.14 15.43
CA ALA A 39 1.46 -3.43 15.66
C ALA A 39 0.25 -4.32 15.30
N ILE A 40 0.32 -5.09 14.22
CA ILE A 40 -0.75 -6.04 13.88
C ILE A 40 -0.84 -7.14 14.95
N ARG A 41 0.29 -7.75 15.34
CA ARG A 41 0.29 -8.85 16.33
C ARG A 41 -0.20 -8.46 17.72
N ARG A 42 -0.10 -7.19 18.11
CA ARG A 42 -0.72 -6.68 19.34
C ARG A 42 -2.24 -6.82 19.35
N HIS A 43 -2.88 -6.76 18.18
CA HIS A 43 -4.34 -6.89 18.03
C HIS A 43 -4.76 -8.29 17.53
N ASP A 44 -3.80 -9.10 17.09
CA ASP A 44 -3.99 -10.47 16.61
C ASP A 44 -2.70 -11.29 16.75
N PRO A 45 -2.48 -11.94 17.90
CA PRO A 45 -1.23 -12.64 18.17
C PRO A 45 -0.87 -13.75 17.17
N GLU A 46 -1.88 -14.35 16.53
CA GLU A 46 -1.72 -15.44 15.56
C GLU A 46 -1.57 -14.92 14.12
N ALA A 47 -1.63 -13.60 13.89
CA ALA A 47 -1.54 -13.03 12.55
C ALA A 47 -0.17 -13.29 11.91
N ILE A 48 -0.22 -13.78 10.68
CA ILE A 48 0.94 -13.91 9.79
C ILE A 48 0.93 -12.71 8.84
N VAL A 49 1.96 -11.87 8.95
CA VAL A 49 2.11 -10.68 8.10
C VAL A 49 3.04 -11.00 6.95
N VAL A 50 2.57 -10.76 5.72
CA VAL A 50 3.32 -11.02 4.49
C VAL A 50 3.35 -9.78 3.60
N PRO A 51 4.42 -9.55 2.83
CA PRO A 51 4.46 -8.49 1.85
C PRO A 51 3.45 -8.75 0.73
N TYR A 52 2.80 -7.69 0.26
CA TYR A 52 1.82 -7.75 -0.82
C TYR A 52 2.07 -6.63 -1.84
N LEU A 53 2.16 -6.99 -3.12
CA LEU A 53 2.22 -6.05 -4.23
C LEU A 53 0.81 -5.82 -4.79
N SER A 54 0.27 -4.62 -4.59
CA SER A 54 -1.03 -4.25 -5.14
C SER A 54 -0.92 -3.92 -6.63
N PRO A 55 -1.85 -4.42 -7.47
CA PRO A 55 -1.97 -3.97 -8.87
C PRO A 55 -2.52 -2.54 -8.97
N GLY A 56 -3.14 -2.04 -7.90
CA GLY A 56 -3.67 -0.68 -7.83
C GLY A 56 -2.59 0.37 -7.62
N ALA A 57 -2.79 1.56 -8.18
CA ALA A 57 -1.87 2.67 -8.00
C ALA A 57 -2.16 3.43 -6.70
N THR A 58 -1.12 3.76 -5.93
CA THR A 58 -1.24 4.55 -4.69
C THR A 58 -0.25 5.71 -4.67
N ASP A 59 -0.47 6.67 -3.77
CA ASP A 59 0.46 7.79 -3.56
C ASP A 59 1.81 7.35 -2.98
N SER A 60 1.94 6.11 -2.49
CA SER A 60 3.21 5.56 -2.00
C SER A 60 4.34 5.69 -3.04
N ARG A 61 4.02 5.65 -4.35
CA ARG A 61 5.00 5.87 -5.43
C ARG A 61 5.68 7.25 -5.35
N PHE A 62 4.95 8.28 -4.93
CA PHE A 62 5.48 9.65 -4.84
C PHE A 62 6.40 9.81 -3.62
N PHE A 63 6.12 9.11 -2.52
CA PHE A 63 7.01 9.05 -1.37
C PHE A 63 8.29 8.27 -1.68
N ARG A 64 8.16 7.12 -2.34
CA ARG A 64 9.33 6.33 -2.79
C ARG A 64 10.23 7.10 -3.75
N ALA A 65 9.65 7.87 -4.67
CA ALA A 65 10.41 8.73 -5.58
C ALA A 65 11.26 9.80 -4.86
N LYS A 66 10.94 10.11 -3.60
CA LYS A 66 11.70 11.01 -2.72
C LYS A 66 12.66 10.27 -1.77
N GLY A 67 12.84 8.97 -1.95
CA GLY A 67 13.74 8.13 -1.13
C GLY A 67 13.12 7.60 0.16
N SER A 68 11.82 7.78 0.40
CA SER A 68 11.16 7.24 1.59
C SER A 68 10.75 5.78 1.41
N VAL A 69 10.86 4.99 2.48
CA VAL A 69 10.16 3.70 2.59
C VAL A 69 8.66 3.96 2.75
N ALA A 70 7.82 3.31 1.93
CA ALA A 70 6.37 3.51 1.99
C ALA A 70 5.60 2.22 1.71
N TYR A 71 4.82 1.79 2.70
CA TYR A 71 3.88 0.66 2.60
C TYR A 71 2.44 1.16 2.64
N GLY A 72 1.54 0.40 2.01
CA GLY A 72 0.10 0.56 2.18
C GLY A 72 -0.43 -0.46 3.19
N ILE A 73 -1.41 -0.08 3.99
CA ILE A 73 -2.10 -0.99 4.92
C ILE A 73 -3.60 -0.69 4.90
N ILE A 74 -4.41 -1.75 4.89
CA ILE A 74 -5.84 -1.69 5.23
C ILE A 74 -5.97 -2.42 6.56
N PRO A 75 -5.99 -1.71 7.71
CA PRO A 75 -5.88 -2.33 9.03
C PRO A 75 -7.24 -2.88 9.51
N LEU A 76 -7.99 -3.54 8.63
CA LEU A 76 -9.36 -4.00 8.85
C LEU A 76 -9.42 -5.51 8.57
N LEU A 77 -10.17 -6.26 9.37
CA LEU A 77 -10.55 -7.62 8.99
C LEU A 77 -11.78 -7.52 8.08
N MET A 78 -11.57 -7.69 6.78
CA MET A 78 -12.63 -7.60 5.78
C MET A 78 -13.14 -8.98 5.39
N ALA A 79 -14.47 -9.14 5.36
CA ALA A 79 -15.07 -10.31 4.74
C ALA A 79 -14.95 -10.20 3.20
N PRO A 80 -15.07 -11.30 2.45
CA PRO A 80 -15.03 -11.27 0.98
C PRO A 80 -16.01 -10.27 0.36
N GLU A 81 -17.18 -10.08 0.97
CA GLU A 81 -18.20 -9.14 0.51
C GLU A 81 -17.78 -7.67 0.70
N ASP A 82 -17.02 -7.37 1.76
CA ASP A 82 -16.48 -6.04 2.01
C ASP A 82 -15.38 -5.71 0.99
N LEU A 83 -14.49 -6.68 0.70
CA LEU A 83 -13.45 -6.56 -0.33
C LEU A 83 -14.04 -6.34 -1.73
N GLY A 84 -15.09 -7.08 -2.08
CA GLY A 84 -15.79 -6.93 -3.35
C GLY A 84 -16.56 -5.60 -3.48
N GLY A 85 -16.78 -4.90 -2.37
CA GLY A 85 -17.44 -3.60 -2.31
C GLY A 85 -16.54 -2.40 -2.58
N LEU A 86 -15.21 -2.58 -2.63
CA LEU A 86 -14.25 -1.50 -2.90
C LEU A 86 -14.54 -0.84 -4.25
N HIS A 87 -14.63 0.50 -4.27
CA HIS A 87 -15.05 1.29 -5.43
C HIS A 87 -16.50 1.08 -5.89
N GLY A 88 -17.31 0.38 -5.09
CA GLY A 88 -18.73 0.15 -5.35
C GLY A 88 -19.64 1.27 -4.84
N LYS A 89 -20.90 1.29 -5.30
CA LYS A 89 -21.89 2.31 -4.89
C LYS A 89 -22.23 2.29 -3.40
N ASN A 90 -22.01 1.16 -2.73
CA ASN A 90 -22.31 0.96 -1.31
C ASN A 90 -21.08 0.41 -0.57
N GLU A 91 -19.91 0.97 -0.89
CA GLU A 91 -18.66 0.73 -0.17
C GLU A 91 -18.86 1.07 1.32
N ARG A 92 -18.55 0.10 2.18
CA ARG A 92 -18.78 0.21 3.62
C ARG A 92 -17.83 -0.74 4.36
N ILE A 93 -17.66 -0.49 5.64
CA ILE A 93 -16.91 -1.35 6.55
C ILE A 93 -17.69 -1.51 7.86
N PRO A 94 -17.52 -2.62 8.60
CA PRO A 94 -18.12 -2.74 9.93
C PRO A 94 -17.52 -1.70 10.88
N VAL A 95 -18.38 -1.06 11.70
CA VAL A 95 -17.94 -0.05 12.68
C VAL A 95 -16.89 -0.61 13.65
N LYS A 96 -17.02 -1.90 14.03
CA LYS A 96 -16.03 -2.60 14.86
C LYS A 96 -14.63 -2.63 14.22
N GLU A 97 -14.57 -2.82 12.90
CA GLU A 97 -13.30 -2.88 12.17
C GLU A 97 -12.69 -1.51 12.04
N LEU A 98 -13.49 -0.46 11.86
CA LEU A 98 -13.00 0.92 11.93
C LEU A 98 -12.32 1.21 13.28
N GLN A 99 -12.91 0.77 14.40
CA GLN A 99 -12.31 0.96 15.72
C GLN A 99 -11.03 0.14 15.91
N ARG A 100 -11.01 -1.12 15.44
CA ARG A 100 -9.81 -1.98 15.45
C ARG A 100 -8.70 -1.37 14.61
N GLY A 101 -8.99 -0.96 13.39
CA GLY A 101 -8.01 -0.37 12.48
C GLY A 101 -7.41 0.93 12.99
N LYS A 102 -8.23 1.77 13.65
CA LYS A 102 -7.74 2.94 14.37
C LYS A 102 -6.71 2.54 15.45
N ALA A 103 -6.98 1.50 16.23
CA ALA A 103 -6.08 1.05 17.28
C ALA A 103 -4.76 0.49 16.73
N VAL A 104 -4.81 -0.31 15.65
CA VAL A 104 -3.61 -0.81 14.95
C VAL A 104 -2.76 0.35 14.42
N LEU A 105 -3.37 1.35 13.77
CA LEU A 105 -2.64 2.52 13.26
C LEU A 105 -2.01 3.36 14.38
N TRP A 106 -2.73 3.56 15.48
CA TRP A 106 -2.22 4.28 16.65
C TRP A 106 -0.96 3.59 17.20
N ASP A 107 -1.04 2.27 17.36
CA ASP A 107 0.04 1.44 17.88
C ASP A 107 1.26 1.40 16.97
N LEU A 108 1.05 1.40 15.66
CA LEU A 108 2.10 1.50 14.64
C LEU A 108 2.83 2.84 14.71
N VAL A 109 2.08 3.95 14.70
CA VAL A 109 2.66 5.30 14.76
C VAL A 109 3.46 5.51 16.05
N ASN A 110 2.99 4.97 17.17
CA ASN A 110 3.70 5.07 18.44
C ASN A 110 4.96 4.18 18.49
N SER A 111 4.95 2.99 17.88
CA SER A 111 6.18 2.18 17.80
C SER A 111 7.27 2.82 16.94
N LEU A 112 6.88 3.58 15.90
CA LEU A 112 7.85 4.27 15.04
C LEU A 112 8.54 5.46 15.72
N GLN A 113 7.91 6.09 16.72
CA GLN A 113 8.53 7.17 17.50
C GLN A 113 9.64 6.67 18.45
N ALA A 114 9.59 5.40 18.85
CA ALA A 114 10.56 4.80 19.77
C ALA A 114 11.82 4.26 19.06
N ALA A 115 11.79 4.09 17.74
CA ALA A 115 12.96 3.69 16.97
C ALA A 115 13.87 4.90 16.71
N PRO A 116 15.17 4.85 17.04
CA PRO A 116 16.08 5.94 16.72
C PRO A 116 16.12 6.12 15.19
N ALA A 117 16.08 7.38 14.73
CA ALA A 117 16.28 7.70 13.32
C ALA A 117 17.59 7.07 12.86
N SER A 118 17.51 6.05 12.00
CA SER A 118 18.69 5.45 11.39
C SER A 118 19.40 6.53 10.59
N GLY A 119 20.61 6.87 11.06
CA GLY A 119 21.43 7.95 10.55
C GLY A 119 21.76 7.85 9.07
N GLU A 120 22.11 9.01 8.53
CA GLU A 120 22.66 9.26 7.20
C GLU A 120 23.60 8.13 6.74
N SER A 121 23.21 7.38 5.70
CA SER A 121 24.19 6.67 4.88
C SER A 121 24.77 7.66 3.88
N GLY A 122 26.04 7.98 4.08
CA GLY A 122 26.84 8.90 3.28
C GLY A 122 26.85 8.60 1.79
N LYS A 123 27.21 9.65 1.05
CA LYS A 123 27.53 9.65 -0.38
C LYS A 123 28.57 8.59 -0.74
#